data_AF-A0A8I1QJ51-F1
#
_entry.id   AF-A0A8I1QJ51-F1
#
_cell.length_a   1.000
_cell.length_b   1.000
_cell.length_c   1.000
_cell.angle_alpha   90.00
_cell.angle_beta   90.00
_cell.angle_gamma   90.00
#
_symmetry.space_group_name_H-M   'P 1'
#
loop_
_entity.id
_entity.type
_entity.pdbx_description
1 polymer ?
#
loop_
_entity_poly.entity_id
_entity_poly.type
_entity_poly.pdbx_seq_one_letter_code
_entity_poly.pdbx_strand_id
1 'polypeptide(L)'
;MLRFIGAVAAAGLLLLGPAIAETDWSSYGSFKSTRCEDAKTIADIKESMQGLEFNDGGGRAFRMASSVKISKSRTIKATANMLVCQLSLRTVEAGQNHVYNARHTVWLEPGGKWRTLFQPNY
;
A
#
# COMPACT_ATOMS: atom_id res chain seq x y z
N MET A 1 12.79 24.68 33.31
CA MET A 1 11.44 24.44 32.76
C MET A 1 11.61 23.82 31.39
N LEU A 2 10.94 22.69 31.16
CA LEU A 2 10.84 21.84 29.96
C LEU A 2 12.12 21.36 29.23
N ARG A 3 12.33 20.04 29.37
CA ARG A 3 13.17 19.17 28.54
C ARG A 3 12.55 19.06 27.14
N PHE A 4 13.31 19.38 26.09
CA PHE A 4 12.97 18.97 24.72
C PHE A 4 13.46 17.52 24.53
N ILE A 5 12.58 16.56 24.80
CA ILE A 5 12.71 15.20 24.28
C ILE A 5 11.79 15.14 23.06
N GLY A 6 12.34 15.43 21.89
CA GLY A 6 11.73 15.15 20.59
C GLY A 6 12.45 13.95 19.99
N ALA A 7 11.82 12.79 20.10
CA ALA A 7 12.39 11.48 19.83
C ALA A 7 12.94 11.29 18.40
N VAL A 8 14.18 10.79 18.36
CA VAL A 8 14.77 9.82 17.42
C VAL A 8 14.28 9.89 15.97
N ALA A 9 15.10 10.51 15.12
CA ALA A 9 15.17 10.16 13.71
C ALA A 9 15.47 8.65 13.61
N ALA A 10 14.48 7.86 13.21
CA ALA A 10 14.69 6.48 12.79
C ALA A 10 15.49 6.52 11.47
N ALA A 11 16.81 6.66 11.60
CA ALA A 11 17.75 6.43 10.51
C ALA A 11 17.52 5.01 10.00
N GLY A 12 17.03 4.94 8.77
CA GLY A 12 16.48 3.74 8.17
C GLY A 12 17.51 2.63 8.06
N LEU A 13 17.25 1.54 8.80
CA LEU A 13 17.55 0.22 8.28
C LEU A 13 16.75 0.10 6.97
N LEU A 14 17.43 0.18 5.83
CA LEU A 14 16.93 -0.24 4.51
C LEU A 14 16.69 -1.75 4.56
N LEU A 15 15.69 -2.18 5.32
CA LEU A 15 15.20 -3.54 5.29
C LEU A 15 14.48 -3.69 3.96
N LEU A 16 15.07 -4.51 3.09
CA LEU A 16 14.44 -5.17 1.95
C LEU A 16 13.10 -5.75 2.44
N GLY A 17 12.04 -4.98 2.32
CA GLY A 17 10.85 -5.20 3.13
C GLY A 17 9.62 -4.62 2.46
N PRO A 18 8.49 -5.32 2.53
CA PRO A 18 7.25 -4.84 1.99
C PRO A 18 6.81 -3.59 2.80
N ALA A 19 6.30 -2.55 2.13
CA ALA A 19 5.98 -1.28 2.79
C ALA A 19 4.70 -1.45 3.61
N ILE A 20 4.81 -1.39 4.94
CA ILE A 20 3.68 -1.46 5.87
C ILE A 20 3.35 -0.06 6.37
N ALA A 21 2.10 0.36 6.26
CA ALA A 21 1.59 1.58 6.90
C ALA A 21 0.31 1.32 7.68
N GLU A 22 0.12 2.12 8.73
CA GLU A 22 -1.19 2.27 9.38
C GLU A 22 -2.06 3.16 8.49
N THR A 23 -3.23 2.67 8.12
CA THR A 23 -4.16 3.33 7.20
C THR A 23 -5.57 3.02 7.67
N ASP A 24 -6.47 4.00 7.71
CA ASP A 24 -7.81 3.76 8.22
C ASP A 24 -8.72 3.13 7.16
N TRP A 25 -9.09 1.88 7.38
CA TRP A 25 -10.04 1.12 6.55
C TRP A 25 -11.38 0.85 7.26
N SER A 26 -11.63 1.52 8.39
CA SER A 26 -12.80 1.28 9.25
C SER A 26 -14.13 1.47 8.52
N SER A 27 -14.18 2.33 7.50
CA SER A 27 -15.39 2.60 6.70
C SER A 27 -15.98 1.38 6.01
N TYR A 28 -15.19 0.32 5.77
CA TYR A 28 -15.68 -0.91 5.17
C TYR A 28 -16.47 -1.78 6.16
N GLY A 29 -16.15 -1.74 7.46
CA GLY A 29 -16.70 -2.61 8.50
C GLY A 29 -16.35 -4.10 8.34
N SER A 30 -16.37 -4.62 7.11
CA SER A 30 -16.02 -5.98 6.73
C SER A 30 -15.62 -6.05 5.25
N PHE A 31 -14.64 -6.88 4.88
CA PHE A 31 -14.28 -7.09 3.47
C PHE A 31 -15.00 -8.26 2.79
N LYS A 32 -15.91 -9.00 3.44
CA LYS A 32 -16.51 -10.24 2.87
C LYS A 32 -17.14 -10.05 1.49
N SER A 33 -17.71 -8.88 1.23
CA SER A 33 -18.35 -8.53 -0.03
C SER A 33 -17.58 -7.49 -0.85
N THR A 34 -16.40 -7.08 -0.39
CA THR A 34 -15.58 -6.07 -1.04
C THR A 34 -14.81 -6.67 -2.20
N ARG A 35 -14.78 -5.95 -3.33
CA ARG A 35 -13.99 -6.33 -4.50
C ARG A 35 -12.94 -5.26 -4.79
N CYS A 36 -11.70 -5.67 -4.97
CA CYS A 36 -10.60 -4.82 -5.41
C CYS A 36 -10.86 -4.17 -6.78
N GLU A 37 -11.76 -4.74 -7.57
CA GLU A 37 -12.23 -4.27 -8.87
C GLU A 37 -13.18 -3.06 -8.76
N ASP A 38 -13.78 -2.83 -7.60
CA ASP A 38 -14.75 -1.75 -7.41
C ASP A 38 -14.06 -0.38 -7.48
N ALA A 39 -14.69 0.59 -8.16
CA ALA A 39 -14.10 1.91 -8.36
C ALA A 39 -13.74 2.61 -7.04
N LYS A 40 -14.60 2.47 -6.02
CA LYS A 40 -14.34 2.99 -4.68
C LYS A 40 -13.11 2.33 -4.06
N THR A 41 -13.05 0.99 -4.08
CA THR A 41 -11.93 0.25 -3.50
C THR A 41 -10.62 0.56 -4.22
N ILE A 42 -10.62 0.73 -5.54
CA ILE A 42 -9.45 1.19 -6.29
C ILE A 42 -8.99 2.58 -5.82
N ALA A 43 -9.92 3.51 -5.55
CA ALA A 43 -9.60 4.84 -5.05
C ALA A 43 -8.98 4.79 -3.64
N ASP A 44 -9.59 4.03 -2.73
CA ASP A 44 -9.08 3.87 -1.36
C ASP A 44 -7.72 3.15 -1.34
N ILE A 45 -7.53 2.14 -2.19
CA ILE A 45 -6.23 1.48 -2.37
C ILE A 45 -5.18 2.51 -2.81
N LYS A 46 -5.49 3.34 -3.81
CA LYS A 46 -4.55 4.41 -4.25
C LYS A 46 -4.17 5.32 -3.10
N GLU A 47 -5.15 5.80 -2.34
CA GLU A 47 -4.93 6.68 -1.19
C GLU A 47 -4.06 6.01 -0.12
N SER A 48 -4.38 4.78 0.27
CA SER A 48 -3.62 4.02 1.29
C SER A 48 -2.16 3.76 0.92
N MET A 49 -1.84 3.79 -0.38
CA MET A 49 -0.49 3.61 -0.88
C MET A 49 0.24 4.95 -1.08
N GLN A 50 -0.44 6.09 -1.01
CA GLN A 50 0.19 7.40 -1.17
C GLN A 50 1.22 7.62 -0.05
N GLY A 51 2.42 8.04 -0.42
CA GLY A 51 3.50 8.27 0.54
C GLY A 51 4.24 7.00 1.00
N LEU A 52 3.81 5.80 0.56
CA LEU A 52 4.65 4.61 0.71
C LEU A 52 5.88 4.71 -0.19
N GLU A 53 7.03 4.38 0.38
CA GLU A 53 8.28 4.17 -0.31
C GLU A 53 8.59 2.67 -0.30
N PHE A 54 8.82 2.09 -1.48
CA PHE A 54 9.11 0.67 -1.64
C PHE A 54 10.22 0.49 -2.67
N ASN A 55 11.05 -0.54 -2.48
CA ASN A 55 12.07 -0.89 -3.46
C ASN A 55 11.43 -1.67 -4.60
N ASP A 56 11.70 -1.30 -5.85
CA ASP A 56 11.17 -1.99 -7.04
C ASP A 56 11.87 -3.34 -7.35
N GLY A 57 12.63 -3.89 -6.39
CA GLY A 57 13.39 -5.13 -6.57
C GLY A 57 14.69 -4.95 -7.36
N GLY A 58 14.90 -3.78 -7.97
CA GLY A 58 16.14 -3.39 -8.65
C GLY A 58 17.06 -2.51 -7.81
N GLY A 59 16.73 -2.27 -6.54
CA GLY A 59 17.49 -1.38 -5.66
C GLY A 59 16.97 0.06 -5.65
N ARG A 60 15.99 0.41 -6.49
CA ARG A 60 15.48 1.79 -6.60
C ARG A 60 14.32 1.98 -5.65
N ALA A 61 14.45 2.95 -4.75
CA ALA A 61 13.34 3.39 -3.91
C ALA A 61 12.31 4.11 -4.80
N PHE A 62 11.13 3.52 -4.92
CA PHE A 62 10.00 4.08 -5.60
C PHE A 62 9.04 4.64 -4.55
N ARG A 63 8.82 5.96 -4.60
CA ARG A 63 7.73 6.59 -3.87
C ARG A 63 6.51 6.58 -4.75
N MET A 64 5.37 6.10 -4.23
CA MET A 64 4.14 6.12 -5.01
C MET A 64 3.65 7.56 -5.19
N ALA A 65 4.09 8.19 -6.29
CA ALA A 65 3.65 9.51 -6.70
C ALA A 65 2.17 9.47 -7.11
N SER A 66 1.50 10.62 -7.03
CA SER A 66 0.12 10.81 -7.50
C SER A 66 -0.09 10.45 -8.99
N SER A 67 0.99 10.28 -9.76
CA SER A 67 0.99 9.88 -11.17
C SER A 67 0.80 8.38 -11.41
N VAL A 68 0.79 7.52 -10.37
CA VAL A 68 0.60 6.07 -10.51
C VAL A 68 -0.84 5.73 -10.87
N LYS A 69 -1.03 4.99 -11.96
CA LYS A 69 -2.34 4.49 -12.39
C LYS A 69 -2.48 3.00 -12.13
N ILE A 70 -3.47 2.60 -11.33
CA ILE A 70 -3.92 1.21 -11.26
C ILE A 70 -4.67 0.92 -12.57
N SER A 71 -4.06 0.11 -13.43
CA SER A 71 -4.58 -0.26 -14.75
C SER A 71 -5.42 -1.54 -14.73
N LYS A 72 -5.10 -2.46 -13.82
CA LYS A 72 -5.89 -3.65 -13.52
C LYS A 72 -5.90 -3.89 -12.03
N SER A 73 -7.00 -4.43 -11.52
CA SER A 73 -7.15 -4.86 -10.14
C SER A 73 -7.91 -6.18 -10.14
N ARG A 74 -7.58 -7.08 -9.20
CA ARG A 74 -8.25 -8.36 -9.02
C ARG A 74 -8.30 -8.72 -7.53
N THR A 75 -9.44 -9.17 -7.06
CA THR A 75 -9.56 -9.73 -5.71
C THR A 75 -8.97 -11.14 -5.66
N ILE A 76 -8.01 -11.35 -4.75
CA ILE A 76 -7.41 -12.66 -4.48
C ILE A 76 -8.04 -13.30 -3.24
N LYS A 77 -8.28 -12.50 -2.20
CA LYS A 77 -8.91 -12.95 -0.96
C LYS A 77 -9.64 -11.80 -0.30
N ALA A 78 -10.84 -12.06 0.19
CA ALA A 78 -11.64 -11.10 0.93
C ALA A 78 -12.34 -11.82 2.10
N THR A 79 -12.08 -11.40 3.32
CA THR A 79 -12.64 -11.97 4.55
C THR A 79 -13.26 -10.87 5.40
N ALA A 80 -13.67 -11.15 6.64
CA ALA A 80 -14.17 -10.06 7.49
C ALA A 80 -13.11 -8.97 7.71
N ASN A 81 -11.85 -9.38 7.90
CA ASN A 81 -10.80 -8.53 8.44
C ASN A 81 -9.58 -8.44 7.53
N MET A 82 -9.66 -8.98 6.30
CA MET A 82 -8.53 -8.97 5.37
C MET A 82 -9.00 -8.87 3.93
N LEU A 83 -8.33 -8.03 3.15
CA LEU A 83 -8.48 -7.90 1.70
C LEU A 83 -7.12 -8.05 1.05
N VAL A 84 -7.01 -8.92 0.05
CA VAL A 84 -5.80 -9.12 -0.75
C VAL A 84 -6.15 -8.86 -2.21
N CYS A 85 -5.48 -7.86 -2.77
CA CYS A 85 -5.64 -7.43 -4.14
C CYS A 85 -4.37 -7.71 -4.95
N GLN A 86 -4.55 -8.19 -6.18
CA GLN A 86 -3.50 -8.17 -7.19
C GLN A 86 -3.73 -6.96 -8.08
N LEU A 87 -2.71 -6.10 -8.20
CA LEU A 87 -2.76 -4.84 -8.92
C LEU A 87 -1.78 -4.88 -10.08
N SER A 88 -2.13 -4.21 -11.18
CA SER A 88 -1.19 -3.86 -12.24
C SER A 88 -1.10 -2.34 -12.30
N LEU A 89 0.05 -1.80 -11.91
CA LEU A 89 0.33 -0.38 -11.87
C LEU A 89 1.05 0.04 -13.15
N ARG A 90 0.67 1.18 -13.71
CA ARG A 90 1.43 1.87 -14.75
C ARG A 90 1.98 3.17 -14.19
N THR A 91 3.27 3.39 -14.38
CA THR A 91 3.99 4.61 -13.99
C THR A 91 4.70 5.18 -15.21
N VAL A 92 4.94 6.49 -15.21
CA VAL A 92 5.78 7.15 -16.22
C VAL A 92 7.05 7.59 -15.52
N GLU A 93 8.18 7.00 -15.91
CA GLU A 93 9.49 7.36 -15.39
C GLU A 93 10.41 7.70 -16.56
N ALA A 94 11.05 8.87 -16.51
CA ALA A 94 11.91 9.38 -17.59
C ALA A 94 11.30 9.29 -19.01
N GLY A 95 9.97 9.47 -19.11
CA GLY A 95 9.24 9.40 -20.40
C GLY A 95 8.89 7.98 -20.86
N GLN A 96 9.30 6.94 -20.13
CA GLN A 96 8.95 5.55 -20.42
C GLN A 96 7.80 5.06 -19.53
N ASN A 97 6.93 4.22 -20.10
CA ASN A 97 5.86 3.57 -19.37
C ASN A 97 6.37 2.28 -18.75
N HIS A 98 6.40 2.22 -17.41
CA HIS A 98 6.69 1.00 -16.68
C HIS A 98 5.40 0.39 -16.16
N VAL A 99 5.29 -0.94 -16.26
CA VAL A 99 4.17 -1.70 -15.72
C VAL A 99 4.69 -2.64 -14.65
N TYR A 100 4.09 -2.57 -13.47
CA TYR A 100 4.44 -3.40 -12.31
C TYR A 100 3.23 -4.21 -11.89
N ASN A 101 3.46 -5.50 -11.60
CA ASN A 101 2.49 -6.28 -10.86
C ASN A 101 2.77 -6.08 -9.38
N ALA A 102 1.73 -5.94 -8.58
CA ALA A 102 1.86 -5.75 -7.16
C ALA A 102 0.79 -6.50 -6.40
N ARG A 103 1.10 -6.84 -5.16
CA ARG A 103 0.13 -7.30 -4.18
C ARG A 103 -0.10 -6.22 -3.15
N HIS A 104 -1.37 -5.89 -2.94
CA HIS A 104 -1.81 -4.99 -1.90
C HIS A 104 -2.65 -5.77 -0.89
N THR A 105 -2.24 -5.78 0.37
CA THR A 105 -2.92 -6.51 1.43
C THR A 105 -3.33 -5.54 2.52
N VAL A 106 -4.60 -5.58 2.90
CA VAL A 106 -5.14 -4.83 4.02
C VAL A 106 -5.61 -5.83 5.07
N TRP A 107 -5.30 -5.59 6.34
CA TRP A 107 -5.81 -6.42 7.43
C TRP A 107 -6.03 -5.62 8.71
N LEU A 108 -6.96 -6.11 9.53
CA LEU A 108 -7.19 -5.63 10.89
C LEU A 108 -6.33 -6.45 11.86
N GLU A 109 -5.40 -5.78 12.55
CA GLU A 109 -4.63 -6.41 13.62
C GLU A 109 -5.48 -6.65 14.89
N PRO A 110 -5.10 -7.63 15.72
CA PRO A 110 -5.63 -7.74 17.08
C PRO A 110 -5.41 -6.42 17.83
N GLY A 111 -6.50 -5.76 18.25
CA GLY A 111 -6.46 -4.42 18.85
C GLY A 111 -7.08 -3.32 17.98
N GLY A 112 -7.64 -3.65 16.82
CA GLY A 112 -8.47 -2.72 16.03
C GLY A 112 -7.67 -1.79 15.12
N LYS A 113 -6.38 -2.07 14.89
CA LYS A 113 -5.51 -1.26 14.04
C LYS A 113 -5.51 -1.80 12.62
N TRP A 114 -5.90 -0.96 11.67
CA TRP A 114 -5.85 -1.29 10.25
C TRP A 114 -4.45 -1.10 9.69
N ARG A 115 -4.00 -2.09 8.92
CA ARG A 115 -2.68 -2.09 8.30
C ARG A 115 -2.82 -2.33 6.81
N THR A 116 -1.97 -1.65 6.08
CA THR A 116 -1.79 -1.83 4.64
C THR A 116 -0.39 -2.33 4.42
N LEU A 117 -0.26 -3.29 3.51
CA LEU A 117 0.98 -3.78 2.97
C LEU A 117 0.99 -3.67 1.45
N PHE A 118 2.05 -3.09 0.91
CA PHE A 118 2.29 -3.06 -0.51
C PHE A 118 3.56 -3.84 -0.89
N GLN A 119 3.43 -4.76 -1.84
CA GLN A 119 4.50 -5.61 -2.34
C GLN A 119 4.61 -5.44 -3.87
N PRO A 120 5.60 -4.69 -4.38
CA PRO A 120 5.89 -4.64 -5.80
C PRO A 120 6.48 -5.97 -6.28
N ASN A 121 6.25 -6.29 -7.55
CA ASN A 121 6.77 -7.46 -8.28
C ASN A 121 6.42 -8.82 -7.64
N TYR A 122 5.15 -8.98 -7.27
CA TYR A 122 4.57 -10.23 -6.81
C TYR A 122 4.01 -11.07 -7.97
#